data_AF-A0A1H6CQ83-F1
#
_entry.id   AF-A0A1H6CQ83-F1
#
_cell.length_a   1.000
_cell.length_b   1.000
_cell.length_c   1.000
_cell.angle_alpha   90.00
_cell.angle_beta   90.00
_cell.angle_gamma   90.00
#
_symmetry.space_group_name_H-M   'P 1'
#
loop_
_entity.id
_entity.type
_entity.pdbx_description
1 polymer ?
#
loop_
_entity_poly.entity_id
_entity_poly.type
_entity_poly.pdbx_seq_one_letter_code
_entity_poly.pdbx_strand_id
1 'polypeptide(L)'
;MGSRIMHVIIANRIAERLSMEDRTPFLLGSIAPDAVSTKNESHFFIGEHQDYSRSVDYKGFLNKYSSQRDNHYVLGYYTHLIADEIWMKGFYLAWLRNRMDADKELHGLYHNDFRLLNGKLLEHYGFRDELRKTLYYIPTIIDLEEVMS
;
A
#
# COMPACT_ATOMS: atom_id res chain seq x y z
N MET A 1 0.65 5.66 2.38
CA MET A 1 -0.25 6.41 1.46
C MET A 1 -1.68 6.14 1.92
N GLY A 2 -2.61 7.10 1.81
CA GLY A 2 -3.96 6.92 2.37
C GLY A 2 -4.94 6.08 1.53
N SER A 3 -4.52 5.54 0.37
CA SER A 3 -5.44 4.95 -0.60
C SER A 3 -5.09 3.51 -0.99
N ARG A 4 -5.92 2.58 -0.52
CA ARG A 4 -5.95 1.16 -0.95
C ARG A 4 -6.13 1.01 -2.47
N ILE A 5 -6.87 1.92 -3.10
CA ILE A 5 -7.12 1.88 -4.55
C ILE A 5 -5.83 2.20 -5.32
N MET A 6 -5.04 3.16 -4.86
CA MET A 6 -3.74 3.44 -5.48
C MET A 6 -2.80 2.25 -5.33
N HIS A 7 -2.74 1.63 -4.14
CA HIS A 7 -1.91 0.43 -3.92
C HIS A 7 -2.27 -0.70 -4.89
N VAL A 8 -3.54 -1.05 -5.00
CA VAL A 8 -3.95 -2.15 -5.88
C VAL A 8 -3.79 -1.81 -7.36
N ILE A 9 -3.94 -0.54 -7.76
CA ILE A 9 -3.64 -0.10 -9.14
C ILE A 9 -2.14 -0.25 -9.43
N ILE A 10 -1.27 0.19 -8.53
CA ILE A 10 0.19 0.03 -8.66
C ILE A 10 0.53 -1.46 -8.79
N ALA A 11 -0.03 -2.29 -7.92
CA ALA A 11 0.17 -3.74 -7.95
C ALA A 11 -0.34 -4.37 -9.26
N ASN A 12 -1.53 -4.00 -9.74
CA ASN A 12 -2.06 -4.53 -11.00
C ASN A 12 -1.15 -4.18 -12.19
N ARG A 13 -0.64 -2.95 -12.25
CA ARG A 13 0.31 -2.50 -13.28
C ARG A 13 1.66 -3.21 -13.20
N ILE A 14 2.06 -3.69 -12.04
CA ILE A 14 3.29 -4.49 -11.86
C ILE A 14 3.01 -5.92 -12.31
N ALA A 15 1.90 -6.52 -11.87
CA ALA A 15 1.50 -7.87 -12.26
C ALA A 15 1.36 -8.01 -13.79
N GLU A 16 0.77 -7.03 -14.47
CA GLU A 16 0.71 -6.98 -15.94
C GLU A 16 2.09 -6.97 -16.59
N ARG A 17 3.01 -6.13 -16.08
CA ARG A 17 4.38 -6.01 -16.64
C ARG A 17 5.23 -7.25 -16.41
N LEU A 18 4.96 -7.99 -15.34
CA LEU A 18 5.62 -9.24 -15.01
C LEU A 18 4.91 -10.46 -15.62
N SER A 19 3.82 -10.25 -16.39
CA SER A 19 3.02 -11.31 -17.00
C SER A 19 2.56 -12.36 -15.98
N MET A 20 2.16 -11.93 -14.77
CA MET A 20 1.68 -12.83 -13.74
C MET A 20 0.35 -13.47 -14.16
N GLU A 21 0.31 -14.81 -14.18
CA GLU A 21 -0.89 -15.58 -14.51
C GLU A 21 -1.95 -15.45 -13.41
N ASP A 22 -1.68 -15.98 -12.21
CA ASP A 22 -2.52 -15.74 -11.02
C ASP A 22 -1.95 -14.59 -10.18
N ARG A 23 -2.54 -13.41 -10.40
CA ARG A 23 -2.19 -12.19 -9.67
C ARG A 23 -3.02 -11.98 -8.41
N THR A 24 -4.02 -12.82 -8.11
CA THR A 24 -4.95 -12.58 -6.98
C THR A 24 -4.22 -12.46 -5.65
N PRO A 25 -3.31 -13.40 -5.27
CA PRO A 25 -2.56 -13.28 -4.02
C PRO A 25 -1.70 -12.01 -3.99
N PHE A 26 -1.09 -11.65 -5.12
CA PHE A 26 -0.27 -10.44 -5.24
C PHE A 26 -1.09 -9.15 -5.00
N LEU A 27 -2.28 -9.06 -5.60
CA LEU A 27 -3.16 -7.91 -5.39
C LEU A 27 -3.67 -7.84 -3.95
N LEU A 28 -4.02 -8.98 -3.34
CA LEU A 28 -4.42 -9.03 -1.92
C LEU A 28 -3.28 -8.60 -1.00
N GLY A 29 -2.06 -9.06 -1.25
CA GLY A 29 -0.87 -8.64 -0.52
C GLY A 29 -0.68 -7.13 -0.57
N SER A 30 -0.94 -6.50 -1.72
CA SER A 30 -0.77 -5.06 -1.89
C SER A 30 -1.71 -4.19 -1.05
N ILE A 31 -2.80 -4.76 -0.51
CA ILE A 31 -3.76 -4.04 0.34
C ILE A 31 -3.82 -4.60 1.76
N ALA A 32 -3.12 -5.71 2.04
CA ALA A 32 -3.11 -6.37 3.34
C ALA A 32 -2.61 -5.48 4.50
N PRO A 33 -1.52 -4.70 4.37
CA PRO A 33 -1.08 -3.81 5.46
C PRO A 33 -2.18 -2.85 5.90
N ASP A 34 -3.05 -2.54 4.95
CA ASP A 34 -4.10 -1.56 5.12
C ASP A 34 -5.36 -2.11 5.82
N ALA A 35 -5.43 -3.42 6.06
CA ALA A 35 -6.58 -4.12 6.63
C ALA A 35 -6.65 -4.09 8.17
N VAL A 36 -5.55 -3.74 8.85
CA VAL A 36 -5.49 -3.67 10.32
C VAL A 36 -5.65 -2.25 10.88
N SER A 37 -6.04 -2.16 12.15
CA SER A 37 -6.18 -0.91 12.89
C SER A 37 -4.82 -0.34 13.33
N THR A 38 -3.88 -1.19 13.74
CA THR A 38 -2.53 -0.80 14.13
C THR A 38 -1.62 -0.71 12.91
N LYS A 39 -1.17 0.50 12.61
CA LYS A 39 -0.45 0.80 11.36
C LYS A 39 1.07 0.69 11.49
N ASN A 40 1.63 0.75 12.70
CA ASN A 40 3.08 0.76 12.89
C ASN A 40 3.73 -0.54 12.43
N GLU A 41 3.20 -1.67 12.87
CA GLU A 41 3.71 -3.00 12.56
C GLU A 41 3.44 -3.32 11.09
N SER A 42 2.19 -3.16 10.65
CA SER A 42 1.78 -3.48 9.27
C SER A 42 2.51 -2.67 8.20
N HIS A 43 2.83 -1.42 8.45
CA HIS A 43 3.55 -0.59 7.48
C HIS A 43 5.05 -0.59 7.71
N PHE A 44 5.58 -1.43 8.60
CA PHE A 44 7.01 -1.52 8.91
C PHE A 44 7.61 -0.14 9.21
N PHE A 45 6.87 0.68 9.96
CA PHE A 45 7.30 2.04 10.21
C PHE A 45 8.49 2.07 11.18
N ILE A 46 9.53 2.79 10.79
CA ILE A 46 10.72 3.07 11.60
C ILE A 46 10.95 4.58 11.70
N GLY A 47 11.72 4.99 12.71
CA GLY A 47 11.97 6.41 12.99
C GLY A 47 10.73 7.17 13.45
N GLU A 48 10.92 8.46 13.66
CA GLU A 48 9.93 9.33 14.29
C GLU A 48 9.29 10.30 13.30
N HIS A 49 8.00 10.57 13.54
CA HIS A 49 7.30 11.59 12.75
C HIS A 49 7.86 12.97 13.04
N GLN A 50 8.15 13.27 14.31
CA GLN A 50 8.45 14.62 14.79
C GLN A 50 9.73 15.18 14.16
N ASP A 51 10.75 14.34 13.97
CA ASP A 51 12.09 14.73 13.50
C ASP A 51 12.34 14.49 12.00
N TYR A 52 11.29 14.13 11.24
CA TYR A 52 11.36 13.82 9.79
C TYR A 52 12.17 12.55 9.45
N SER A 53 12.51 11.71 10.43
CA SER A 53 13.22 10.46 10.18
C SER A 53 12.29 9.32 9.73
N ARG A 54 10.97 9.42 9.97
CA ARG A 54 9.95 8.41 9.64
C ARG A 54 10.16 7.78 8.26
N SER A 55 10.23 6.46 8.23
CA SER A 55 10.45 5.64 7.03
C SER A 55 9.64 4.35 7.10
N VAL A 56 9.58 3.64 5.99
CA VAL A 56 9.04 2.28 5.87
C VAL A 56 10.19 1.31 5.60
N ASP A 57 10.40 0.35 6.51
CA ASP A 57 11.47 -0.64 6.40
C ASP A 57 11.04 -1.85 5.53
N TYR A 58 10.82 -1.59 4.24
CA TYR A 58 10.48 -2.63 3.27
C TYR A 58 11.57 -3.71 3.17
N LYS A 59 12.84 -3.36 3.42
CA LYS A 59 13.96 -4.32 3.43
C LYS A 59 13.89 -5.23 4.65
N GLY A 60 13.58 -4.69 5.82
CA GLY A 60 13.33 -5.46 7.04
C GLY A 60 12.20 -6.46 6.85
N PHE A 61 11.09 -6.05 6.22
CA PHE A 61 10.00 -6.96 5.84
C PHE A 61 10.50 -8.13 4.96
N LEU A 62 11.22 -7.83 3.88
CA LEU A 62 11.70 -8.87 2.96
C LEU A 62 12.71 -9.81 3.64
N ASN A 63 13.52 -9.29 4.56
CA ASN A 63 14.43 -10.10 5.36
C ASN A 63 13.67 -11.02 6.34
N LYS A 64 12.65 -10.49 7.03
CA LYS A 64 11.78 -11.25 7.94
C LYS A 64 11.09 -12.41 7.24
N TYR A 65 10.59 -12.18 6.02
CA TYR A 65 9.91 -13.18 5.20
C TYR A 65 10.79 -13.76 4.08
N SER A 66 12.11 -13.82 4.29
CA SER A 66 13.08 -14.25 3.28
C SER A 66 12.83 -15.66 2.74
N SER A 67 12.35 -16.57 3.58
CA SER A 67 11.96 -17.93 3.16
C SER A 67 10.70 -17.98 2.29
N GLN A 68 9.91 -16.91 2.23
CA GLN A 68 8.70 -16.76 1.44
C GLN A 68 8.86 -15.67 0.36
N ARG A 69 10.09 -15.28 0.00
CA ARG A 69 10.36 -14.16 -0.93
C ARG A 69 9.72 -14.33 -2.32
N ASP A 70 9.50 -15.56 -2.75
CA ASP A 70 8.91 -15.87 -4.06
C ASP A 70 7.37 -16.03 -3.97
N ASN A 71 6.78 -15.90 -2.78
CA ASN A 71 5.34 -15.96 -2.58
C ASN A 71 4.67 -14.67 -3.08
N HIS A 72 3.68 -14.79 -3.97
CA HIS A 72 2.99 -13.65 -4.57
C HIS A 72 2.33 -12.73 -3.52
N TYR A 73 1.75 -13.27 -2.44
CA TYR A 73 1.16 -12.46 -1.37
C TYR A 73 2.22 -11.61 -0.65
N VAL A 74 3.39 -12.19 -0.35
CA VAL A 74 4.54 -11.47 0.24
C VAL A 74 5.06 -10.40 -0.70
N LEU A 75 5.19 -10.70 -1.99
CA LEU A 75 5.63 -9.72 -3.00
C LEU A 75 4.62 -8.57 -3.18
N GLY A 76 3.32 -8.86 -3.05
CA GLY A 76 2.28 -7.85 -3.03
C GLY A 76 2.41 -6.91 -1.84
N TYR A 77 2.60 -7.46 -0.65
CA TYR A 77 2.84 -6.71 0.58
C TYR A 77 4.12 -5.87 0.47
N TYR A 78 5.20 -6.45 -0.05
CA TYR A 78 6.45 -5.75 -0.30
C TYR A 78 6.26 -4.55 -1.25
N THR A 79 5.44 -4.73 -2.29
CA THR A 79 5.08 -3.65 -3.23
C THR A 79 4.34 -2.52 -2.53
N HIS A 80 3.43 -2.83 -1.60
CA HIS A 80 2.77 -1.83 -0.77
C HIS A 80 3.79 -1.00 0.01
N LEU A 81 4.71 -1.66 0.72
CA LEU A 81 5.71 -0.98 1.55
C LEU A 81 6.64 -0.07 0.73
N ILE A 82 7.04 -0.49 -0.46
CA ILE A 82 7.83 0.36 -1.37
C ILE A 82 7.03 1.59 -1.80
N ALA A 83 5.77 1.40 -2.20
CA ALA A 83 4.91 2.51 -2.61
C ALA A 83 4.73 3.52 -1.46
N ASP A 84 4.62 3.01 -0.23
CA ASP A 84 4.51 3.82 0.97
C ASP A 84 5.79 4.58 1.32
N GLU A 85 6.96 3.98 1.17
CA GLU A 85 8.23 4.69 1.32
C GLU A 85 8.37 5.82 0.29
N ILE A 86 8.07 5.55 -0.98
CA ILE A 86 8.12 6.56 -2.05
C ILE A 86 7.17 7.71 -1.73
N TRP A 87 5.95 7.40 -1.29
CA TRP A 87 4.98 8.40 -0.86
C TRP A 87 5.48 9.20 0.34
N MET A 88 5.98 8.51 1.37
CA MET A 88 6.45 9.08 2.63
C MET A 88 7.58 10.08 2.39
N LYS A 89 8.64 9.67 1.69
CA LYS A 89 9.82 10.51 1.46
C LYS A 89 9.60 11.53 0.34
N GLY A 90 9.00 11.12 -0.77
CA GLY A 90 8.92 11.95 -1.98
C GLY A 90 7.80 12.99 -1.94
N PHE A 91 6.70 12.72 -1.24
CA PHE A 91 5.52 13.57 -1.27
C PHE A 91 5.14 14.08 0.13
N TYR A 92 4.97 13.19 1.10
CA TYR A 92 4.48 13.54 2.42
C TYR A 92 5.47 14.40 3.21
N LEU A 93 6.65 13.87 3.54
CA LEU A 93 7.65 14.57 4.34
C LEU A 93 8.31 15.73 3.57
N ALA A 94 8.43 15.61 2.25
CA ALA A 94 9.10 16.62 1.42
C ALA A 94 8.40 17.99 1.46
N TRP A 95 7.06 18.02 1.46
CA TRP A 95 6.33 19.29 1.44
C TRP A 95 4.93 19.25 2.06
N LEU A 96 4.19 18.15 1.90
CA LEU A 96 2.79 18.10 2.31
C LEU A 96 2.66 18.24 3.84
N ARG A 97 3.55 17.62 4.61
CA ARG A 97 3.57 17.75 6.07
C ARG A 97 3.63 19.21 6.50
N ASN A 98 4.56 19.99 5.95
CA ASN A 98 4.69 21.41 6.31
C ASN A 98 3.38 22.19 6.04
N ARG A 99 2.66 21.83 4.97
CA ARG A 99 1.36 22.43 4.65
C ARG A 99 0.28 22.01 5.64
N MET A 100 0.25 20.74 6.05
CA MET A 100 -0.71 20.21 7.02
C MET A 100 -0.44 20.72 8.44
N ASP A 101 0.82 20.92 8.82
CA ASP A 101 1.20 21.51 10.11
C ASP A 101 0.80 22.99 10.17
N ALA A 102 0.87 23.71 9.04
CA ALA A 102 0.46 25.11 8.92
C ALA A 102 -1.07 25.29 8.84
N ASP A 103 -1.80 24.30 8.32
CA ASP A 103 -3.25 24.34 8.14
C ASP A 103 -3.87 22.99 8.49
N LYS A 104 -4.48 22.92 9.67
CA LYS A 104 -5.09 21.69 10.20
C LYS A 104 -6.35 21.28 9.44
N GLU A 105 -7.04 22.20 8.77
CA GLU A 105 -8.23 21.87 7.97
C GLU A 105 -7.87 21.08 6.70
N LEU A 106 -6.64 21.29 6.20
CA LEU A 106 -6.12 20.61 5.02
C LEU A 106 -6.11 19.08 5.15
N HIS A 107 -5.95 18.54 6.37
CA HIS A 107 -5.98 17.10 6.60
C HIS A 107 -7.31 16.48 6.13
N GLY A 108 -8.43 17.08 6.48
CA GLY A 108 -9.76 16.59 6.08
C GLY A 108 -9.99 16.65 4.57
N LEU A 109 -9.60 17.77 3.94
CA LEU A 109 -9.70 17.96 2.50
C LEU A 109 -8.86 16.96 1.73
N TYR A 110 -7.61 16.77 2.14
CA TYR A 110 -6.68 15.83 1.54
C TYR A 110 -7.18 14.37 1.57
N HIS A 111 -7.76 13.92 2.70
CA HIS A 111 -8.36 12.58 2.76
C HIS A 111 -9.62 12.47 1.89
N ASN A 112 -10.42 13.53 1.81
CA ASN A 112 -11.57 13.55 0.92
C ASN A 112 -11.15 13.49 -0.55
N ASP A 113 -10.04 14.13 -0.93
CA ASP A 113 -9.50 14.04 -2.28
C ASP A 113 -9.14 12.61 -2.66
N PHE A 114 -8.50 11.82 -1.79
CA PHE A 114 -8.31 10.39 -2.07
C PHE A 114 -9.62 9.68 -2.35
N ARG A 115 -10.66 9.90 -1.54
CA ARG A 115 -11.96 9.27 -1.73
C ARG A 115 -12.56 9.61 -3.09
N LEU A 116 -12.49 10.88 -3.51
CA LEU A 116 -13.02 11.34 -4.79
C LEU A 116 -12.18 10.85 -5.98
N LEU A 117 -10.86 10.92 -5.86
CA LEU A 117 -9.92 10.57 -6.93
C LEU A 117 -9.83 9.06 -7.16
N ASN A 118 -10.11 8.23 -6.15
CA ASN A 118 -10.12 6.78 -6.30
C ASN A 118 -11.02 6.29 -7.44
N GLY A 119 -12.22 6.86 -7.58
CA GLY A 119 -13.12 6.53 -8.70
C GLY A 119 -12.53 6.93 -10.05
N LYS A 120 -11.99 8.15 -10.14
CA LYS A 120 -11.35 8.67 -11.36
C LYS A 120 -10.13 7.85 -11.78
N LEU A 121 -9.35 7.38 -10.82
CA LEU A 121 -8.20 6.51 -11.09
C LEU A 121 -8.66 5.17 -11.66
N LEU A 122 -9.68 4.54 -11.09
CA LEU A 122 -10.22 3.28 -11.61
C LEU A 122 -10.76 3.43 -13.04
N GLU A 123 -11.41 4.56 -13.35
CA GLU A 123 -11.86 4.89 -14.71
C GLU A 123 -10.68 5.12 -15.66
N HIS A 124 -9.71 5.95 -15.25
CA HIS A 124 -8.55 6.28 -16.07
C HIS A 124 -7.74 5.05 -16.48
N TYR A 125 -7.53 4.11 -15.54
CA TYR A 125 -6.81 2.88 -15.80
C TYR A 125 -7.68 1.74 -16.36
N GLY A 126 -9.01 1.89 -16.37
CA GLY A 126 -9.93 0.85 -16.85
C GLY A 126 -10.00 -0.40 -15.97
N PHE A 127 -9.57 -0.32 -14.70
CA PHE A 127 -9.38 -1.50 -13.84
C PHE A 127 -10.56 -1.85 -12.95
N ARG A 128 -11.66 -1.09 -13.01
CA ARG A 128 -12.81 -1.27 -12.10
C ARG A 128 -13.36 -2.70 -12.12
N ASP A 129 -13.69 -3.22 -13.29
CA ASP A 129 -14.35 -4.53 -13.42
C ASP A 129 -13.38 -5.68 -13.22
N GLU A 130 -12.14 -5.54 -13.71
CA GLU A 130 -11.06 -6.50 -13.50
C GLU A 130 -10.77 -6.68 -12.00
N LEU A 131 -10.47 -5.60 -11.28
CA LEU A 131 -10.16 -5.66 -9.86
C LEU A 131 -11.33 -6.19 -9.05
N ARG A 132 -12.56 -5.79 -9.39
CA ARG A 132 -13.77 -6.32 -8.75
C ARG A 132 -13.88 -7.84 -8.93
N LYS A 133 -13.58 -8.36 -10.12
CA LYS A 133 -13.61 -9.80 -10.41
C LYS A 133 -12.50 -10.54 -9.66
N THR A 134 -11.28 -10.02 -9.73
CA THR A 134 -10.10 -10.67 -9.15
C THR A 134 -10.17 -10.70 -7.63
N LEU A 135 -10.60 -9.62 -6.99
CA LEU A 135 -10.68 -9.51 -5.52
C LEU A 135 -11.98 -10.10 -4.93
N TYR A 136 -12.87 -10.66 -5.76
CA TYR A 136 -14.11 -11.28 -5.28
C TYR A 136 -13.84 -12.59 -4.52
N TYR A 137 -12.78 -13.31 -4.90
CA TYR A 137 -12.38 -14.56 -4.28
C TYR A 137 -11.08 -14.38 -3.49
N ILE A 138 -11.05 -14.95 -2.29
CA ILE A 138 -9.85 -14.97 -1.44
C ILE A 138 -9.27 -16.38 -1.52
N PRO A 139 -8.13 -16.58 -2.22
CA PRO A 139 -7.43 -17.86 -2.20
C PRO A 139 -6.82 -18.11 -0.83
N THR A 140 -6.41 -19.36 -0.57
CA THR A 140 -5.57 -19.65 0.59
C THR A 140 -4.26 -18.85 0.48
N ILE A 141 -4.08 -17.91 1.39
CA ILE A 141 -2.86 -17.10 1.56
C ILE A 141 -2.17 -17.49 2.86
N ILE A 142 -0.87 -17.20 2.96
CA ILE A 142 -0.12 -17.43 4.19
C ILE A 142 -0.50 -16.39 5.25
N ASP A 143 -0.43 -16.78 6.52
CA ASP A 143 -0.56 -15.84 7.62
C ASP A 143 0.72 -15.02 7.78
N LEU A 144 0.57 -13.70 7.89
CA LEU A 144 1.65 -12.76 8.19
C LEU A 144 1.33 -12.09 9.53
N GLU A 145 2.33 -11.98 10.39
CA GLU A 145 2.18 -11.57 11.79
C GLU A 145 1.52 -10.19 11.91
N GLU A 146 1.85 -9.29 11.00
CA GLU A 146 1.42 -7.89 11.05
C GLU A 146 -0.04 -7.67 10.64
N VAL A 147 -0.69 -8.71 10.11
CA VAL A 147 -2.09 -8.66 9.66
C VAL A 147 -2.96 -9.74 10.29
N MET A 148 -2.47 -10.44 11.33
CA MET A 148 -3.27 -11.34 12.14
C MET A 148 -4.17 -10.54 13.11
N SER A 149 -5.42 -10.98 13.26
CA SER A 149 -6.41 -10.42 14.21
C SER A 149 -6.32 -11.03 15.59
#